data_AF-A0A822HN66-F1
#
_entry.id   AF-A0A822HN66-F1
#
_cell.length_a   1.000
_cell.length_b   1.000
_cell.length_c   1.000
_cell.angle_alpha   90.00
_cell.angle_beta   90.00
_cell.angle_gamma   90.00
#
_symmetry.space_group_name_H-M   'P 1'
#
loop_
_entity.id
_entity.type
_entity.pdbx_description
1 polymer ?
#
loop_
_entity_poly.entity_id
_entity_poly.type
_entity_poly.pdbx_seq_one_letter_code
_entity_poly.pdbx_strand_id
1 'polypeptide(L)'
;APLATTVVNLESSKVNIKFDIVKASVAEHPEDTMFYQAYKQLKSDASQIFRRTKDEQVWKATYVGMFSDDQGGPYRDSITRICADLCSTRLPLFILCPNGRTNNGLNRDRWIPNVFPPNRSIPVDIKNDYRFVGQLMGMAI
;
A
#
# COMPACT_ATOMS: atom_id res chain seq x y z
N ALA A 1 -33.99 -22.77 -27.72
CA ALA A 1 -33.33 -23.17 -26.47
C ALA A 1 -32.46 -22.01 -26.02
N PRO A 2 -32.66 -21.42 -24.84
CA PRO A 2 -31.79 -20.34 -24.39
C PRO A 2 -30.45 -20.96 -23.95
N LEU A 3 -29.35 -20.39 -24.42
CA LEU A 3 -28.01 -20.69 -23.91
C LEU A 3 -28.00 -20.34 -22.42
N ALA A 4 -27.64 -21.32 -21.59
CA ALA A 4 -27.31 -21.09 -20.21
C ALA A 4 -26.11 -20.14 -20.16
N THR A 5 -26.38 -18.88 -19.81
CA THR A 5 -25.36 -17.95 -19.35
C THR A 5 -24.76 -18.58 -18.11
N THR A 6 -23.59 -19.18 -18.26
CA THR A 6 -22.72 -19.55 -17.14
C THR A 6 -22.37 -18.26 -16.42
N VAL A 7 -23.17 -17.93 -15.41
CA VAL A 7 -22.75 -17.06 -14.32
C VAL A 7 -21.51 -17.73 -13.73
N VAL A 8 -20.34 -17.26 -14.17
CA VAL A 8 -19.09 -17.49 -13.45
C VAL A 8 -19.33 -16.93 -12.06
N ASN A 9 -19.63 -17.83 -11.14
CA ASN A 9 -19.71 -17.56 -9.73
C ASN A 9 -18.26 -17.31 -9.29
N LEU A 10 -17.78 -16.09 -9.51
CA LEU A 10 -16.57 -15.58 -8.88
C LEU A 10 -16.91 -15.44 -7.39
N GLU A 11 -16.89 -16.55 -6.67
CA GLU A 11 -16.56 -16.51 -5.25
C GLU A 11 -15.20 -15.85 -5.17
N SER A 12 -15.23 -14.55 -4.95
CA SER A 12 -14.07 -13.68 -4.93
C SER A 12 -13.23 -14.02 -3.71
N SER A 13 -12.41 -15.07 -3.84
CA SER A 13 -11.37 -15.40 -2.89
C SER A 13 -10.46 -14.18 -2.74
N LYS A 14 -10.60 -13.48 -1.61
CA LYS A 14 -9.74 -12.36 -1.27
C LYS A 14 -8.30 -12.88 -1.23
N VAL A 15 -7.38 -12.12 -1.82
CA VAL A 15 -5.96 -12.49 -1.76
C VAL A 15 -5.50 -12.39 -0.30
N ASN A 16 -4.88 -13.47 0.20
CA ASN A 16 -4.31 -13.49 1.56
C ASN A 16 -2.92 -12.88 1.52
N ILE A 17 -2.74 -11.78 2.25
CA ILE A 17 -1.48 -11.04 2.31
C ILE A 17 -0.88 -11.22 3.70
N LYS A 18 0.36 -11.72 3.73
CA LYS A 18 1.09 -11.96 4.98
C LYS A 18 1.98 -10.76 5.29
N PHE A 19 1.89 -10.27 6.52
CA PHE A 19 2.75 -9.19 7.00
C PHE A 19 3.54 -9.63 8.22
N ASP A 20 4.83 -9.37 8.22
CA ASP A 20 5.70 -9.44 9.39
C ASP A 20 5.80 -8.05 10.00
N ILE A 21 4.91 -7.80 10.98
CA ILE A 21 4.82 -6.51 11.67
C ILE A 21 6.01 -6.26 12.60
N VAL A 22 6.67 -7.32 13.08
CA VAL A 22 7.84 -7.21 13.95
C VAL A 22 9.00 -6.72 13.09
N LYS A 23 9.24 -7.37 11.96
CA LYS A 23 10.24 -6.95 10.98
C LYS A 23 10.02 -5.51 10.51
N ALA A 24 8.77 -5.14 10.20
CA ALA A 24 8.46 -3.78 9.75
C ALA A 24 8.67 -2.71 10.83
N SER A 25 8.55 -3.06 12.12
CA SER A 25 8.68 -2.09 13.22
C SER A 25 10.12 -1.68 13.50
N VAL A 26 11.08 -2.57 13.20
CA VAL A 26 12.52 -2.34 13.36
C VAL A 26 13.24 -2.24 12.01
N ALA A 27 12.49 -2.00 10.93
CA ALA A 27 13.03 -1.99 9.57
C ALA A 27 14.10 -0.89 9.39
N GLU A 28 15.35 -1.29 9.23
CA GLU A 28 16.45 -0.41 8.81
C GLU A 28 16.46 -0.20 7.30
N HIS A 29 15.96 -1.19 6.55
CA HIS A 29 15.92 -1.18 5.10
C HIS A 29 14.48 -1.05 4.57
N PRO A 30 14.28 -0.32 3.45
CA PRO A 30 12.94 -0.10 2.91
C PRO A 30 12.17 -1.40 2.63
N GLU A 31 12.85 -2.44 2.13
CA GLU A 31 12.24 -3.71 1.70
C GLU A 31 11.52 -4.49 2.81
N ASP A 32 11.73 -4.10 4.07
CA ASP A 32 11.17 -4.70 5.27
C ASP A 32 9.95 -3.93 5.81
N THR A 33 9.69 -2.74 5.29
CA THR A 33 8.50 -1.94 5.61
C THR A 33 7.20 -2.64 5.21
N MET A 34 6.07 -2.26 5.83
CA MET A 34 4.74 -2.79 5.47
C MET A 34 4.39 -2.48 4.01
N PHE A 35 4.78 -1.31 3.50
CA PHE A 35 4.62 -0.94 2.10
C PHE A 35 5.30 -1.94 1.17
N TYR A 36 6.59 -2.23 1.37
CA TYR A 36 7.29 -3.16 0.47
C TYR A 36 6.85 -4.62 0.65
N GLN A 37 6.44 -5.02 1.86
CA GLN A 37 5.82 -6.32 2.07
C GLN A 37 4.51 -6.46 1.28
N ALA A 38 3.66 -5.42 1.26
CA ALA A 38 2.46 -5.39 0.41
C ALA A 38 2.81 -5.36 -1.09
N TYR A 39 3.73 -4.48 -1.48
CA TYR A 39 4.18 -4.31 -2.87
C TYR A 39 4.66 -5.62 -3.48
N LYS A 40 5.52 -6.36 -2.76
CA LYS A 40 6.05 -7.66 -3.22
C LYS A 40 4.95 -8.68 -3.51
N GLN A 41 3.85 -8.66 -2.76
CA GLN A 41 2.75 -9.63 -2.88
C GLN A 41 1.64 -9.18 -3.84
N LEU A 42 1.47 -7.87 -4.05
CA LEU A 42 0.32 -7.32 -4.78
C LEU A 42 0.67 -6.70 -6.14
N LYS A 43 1.91 -6.27 -6.38
CA LYS A 43 2.24 -5.43 -7.55
C LYS A 43 1.90 -6.03 -8.91
N SER A 44 1.97 -7.37 -9.06
CA SER A 44 1.71 -8.07 -10.32
C SER A 44 0.27 -7.90 -10.76
N ASP A 45 -0.66 -8.02 -9.81
CA ASP A 45 -2.09 -8.13 -10.06
C ASP A 45 -2.89 -6.94 -9.49
N ALA A 46 -2.20 -5.92 -8.96
CA ALA A 46 -2.79 -4.75 -8.32
C ALA A 46 -3.92 -4.12 -9.13
N SER A 47 -3.76 -3.99 -10.46
CA SER A 47 -4.79 -3.41 -11.33
C SER A 47 -6.08 -4.23 -11.42
N GLN A 48 -6.01 -5.54 -11.17
CA GLN A 48 -7.17 -6.44 -11.15
C GLN A 48 -7.74 -6.54 -9.73
N ILE A 49 -6.87 -6.74 -8.73
CA ILE A 49 -7.26 -6.92 -7.33
C ILE A 49 -7.95 -5.66 -6.79
N PHE A 50 -7.44 -4.46 -7.10
CA PHE A 50 -7.90 -3.21 -6.48
C PHE A 50 -9.20 -2.65 -7.06
N ARG A 51 -9.80 -3.28 -8.07
CA ARG A 51 -11.08 -2.88 -8.68
C ARG A 51 -12.26 -3.56 -8.00
N ARG A 52 -12.47 -3.28 -6.71
CA ARG A 52 -13.58 -3.83 -5.92
C ARG A 52 -14.64 -2.79 -5.63
N THR A 53 -15.82 -3.25 -5.21
CA THR A 53 -16.90 -2.38 -4.76
C THR A 53 -16.53 -1.72 -3.44
N LYS A 54 -17.12 -0.55 -3.17
CA LYS A 54 -16.74 0.39 -2.10
C LYS A 54 -16.65 -0.22 -0.69
N ASP A 55 -17.38 -1.30 -0.42
CA ASP A 55 -17.49 -1.93 0.90
C ASP A 55 -16.74 -3.26 1.00
N GLU A 56 -16.03 -3.67 -0.05
CA GLU A 56 -15.25 -4.91 -0.08
C GLU A 56 -13.80 -4.67 0.32
N GLN A 57 -13.32 -5.48 1.26
CA GLN A 57 -11.89 -5.56 1.55
C GLN A 57 -11.17 -6.21 0.38
N VAL A 58 -10.10 -5.55 -0.04
CA VAL A 58 -9.34 -5.94 -1.24
C VAL A 58 -8.40 -7.13 -0.96
N TRP A 59 -7.94 -7.26 0.28
CA TRP A 59 -7.16 -8.39 0.75
C TRP A 59 -7.54 -8.82 2.16
N LYS A 60 -7.18 -10.05 2.51
CA LYS A 60 -7.20 -10.55 3.88
C LYS A 60 -5.80 -10.44 4.47
N ALA A 61 -5.63 -9.58 5.47
CA ALA A 61 -4.34 -9.37 6.13
C ALA A 61 -4.11 -10.43 7.21
N THR A 62 -2.96 -11.11 7.17
CA THR A 62 -2.52 -12.08 8.17
C THR A 62 -1.17 -11.65 8.74
N TYR A 63 -1.05 -11.55 10.05
CA TYR A 63 0.20 -11.13 10.70
C TYR A 63 0.98 -12.35 11.18
N VAL A 64 2.26 -12.40 10.83
CA VAL A 64 3.16 -13.49 11.23
C VAL A 64 3.22 -13.56 12.76
N GLY A 65 2.95 -14.75 13.31
CA GLY A 65 2.98 -14.98 14.76
C GLY A 65 1.80 -14.41 15.55
N MET A 66 0.80 -13.80 14.89
CA MET A 66 -0.42 -13.36 15.55
C MET A 66 -1.61 -14.24 15.18
N PHE A 67 -2.40 -14.62 16.18
CA PHE A 67 -3.68 -15.27 16.00
C PHE A 67 -4.77 -14.21 16.02
N SER A 68 -5.22 -13.78 14.84
CA SER A 68 -6.35 -12.86 14.68
C SER A 68 -7.45 -13.56 13.89
N ASP A 69 -8.59 -13.80 14.53
CA ASP A 69 -9.79 -14.31 13.87
C ASP A 69 -10.63 -13.19 13.22
N ASP A 70 -10.51 -11.95 13.73
CA ASP A 70 -11.16 -10.79 13.13
C ASP A 70 -10.48 -10.42 11.80
N GLN A 71 -11.28 -10.28 10.74
CA GLN A 71 -10.85 -9.94 9.40
C GLN A 71 -10.88 -8.42 9.15
N GLY A 72 -11.61 -7.66 9.97
CA GLY A 72 -11.77 -6.21 9.83
C GLY A 72 -10.58 -5.42 10.37
N GLY A 73 -10.17 -5.74 11.61
CA GLY A 73 -9.06 -5.08 12.30
C GLY A 73 -7.74 -5.12 11.52
N PRO A 74 -7.20 -6.31 11.19
CA PRO A 74 -5.92 -6.44 10.50
C PRO A 74 -5.88 -5.76 9.13
N TYR A 75 -6.99 -5.76 8.39
CA TYR A 75 -7.07 -5.06 7.10
C TYR A 75 -6.86 -3.56 7.27
N ARG A 76 -7.64 -2.91 8.15
CA ARG A 76 -7.53 -1.46 8.41
C ARG A 76 -6.17 -1.09 9.01
N ASP A 77 -5.65 -1.91 9.90
CA ASP A 77 -4.34 -1.72 10.50
C ASP A 77 -3.22 -1.83 9.45
N SER A 78 -3.32 -2.79 8.52
CA SER A 78 -2.34 -2.93 7.44
C SER A 78 -2.27 -1.69 6.55
N ILE A 79 -3.42 -1.13 6.17
CA ILE A 79 -3.49 0.13 5.40
C ILE A 79 -2.88 1.28 6.22
N THR A 80 -3.24 1.39 7.50
CA THR A 80 -2.72 2.44 8.38
C THR A 80 -1.20 2.40 8.46
N ARG A 81 -0.61 1.22 8.60
CA ARG A 81 0.85 1.05 8.65
C ARG A 81 1.52 1.31 7.31
N ILE A 82 0.92 0.90 6.19
CA ILE A 82 1.40 1.24 4.85
C ILE A 82 1.43 2.77 4.67
N CYS A 83 0.36 3.47 5.08
CA CYS A 83 0.33 4.93 5.07
C CYS A 83 1.40 5.55 5.99
N ALA A 84 1.66 4.95 7.15
CA ALA A 84 2.71 5.40 8.05
C ALA A 84 4.12 5.21 7.45
N ASP A 85 4.34 4.18 6.62
CA ASP A 85 5.59 4.02 5.88
C ASP A 85 5.72 5.12 4.80
N LEU A 86 4.66 5.38 4.03
CA LEU A 86 4.62 6.42 3.00
C LEU A 86 4.81 7.83 3.56
N CYS A 87 4.29 8.08 4.76
CA CYS A 87 4.46 9.33 5.51
C CYS A 87 5.63 9.24 6.51
N SER A 88 6.75 8.63 6.10
CA SER A 88 7.97 8.56 6.90
C SER A 88 9.22 8.71 6.02
N THR A 89 10.38 8.82 6.64
CA THR A 89 11.68 8.84 5.94
C THR A 89 12.19 7.44 5.56
N ARG A 90 11.42 6.37 5.84
CA ARG A 90 11.82 4.98 5.55
C ARG A 90 11.71 4.62 4.07
N LEU A 91 10.94 5.39 3.29
CA LEU A 91 10.77 5.18 1.86
C LEU A 91 11.25 6.43 1.09
N PRO A 92 12.01 6.27 -0.02
CA PRO A 92 12.48 7.41 -0.81
C PRO A 92 11.41 8.01 -1.74
N LEU A 93 10.12 7.85 -1.42
CA LEU A 93 8.98 8.23 -2.27
C LEU A 93 8.38 9.58 -1.91
N PHE A 94 8.27 9.91 -0.63
CA PHE A 94 7.69 11.18 -0.21
C PHE A 94 8.61 11.87 0.78
N ILE A 95 8.53 13.20 0.78
CA ILE A 95 9.24 14.04 1.74
C ILE A 95 8.25 14.96 2.42
N LEU A 96 8.51 15.27 3.69
CA LEU A 96 7.73 16.26 4.41
C LEU A 96 7.85 17.63 3.70
N CYS A 97 6.74 18.35 3.58
CA CYS A 97 6.72 19.65 2.94
C CYS A 97 7.70 20.63 3.64
N PRO A 98 8.15 21.70 2.95
CA PRO A 98 9.05 22.70 3.55
C PRO A 98 8.55 23.24 4.91
N ASN A 99 7.25 23.50 5.02
CA ASN A 99 6.61 23.99 6.26
C ASN A 99 6.72 23.00 7.41
N GLY A 100 6.60 21.70 7.13
CA GLY A 100 6.76 20.65 8.13
C GLY A 100 8.21 20.51 8.58
N ARG A 101 9.18 20.62 7.66
CA ARG A 101 10.61 20.53 7.97
C ARG A 101 11.11 21.69 8.82
N THR A 102 10.61 22.90 8.57
CA THR A 102 10.93 24.09 9.38
C THR A 102 10.00 24.28 10.58
N ASN A 103 9.00 23.39 10.72
CA ASN A 103 7.95 23.47 11.72
C ASN A 103 7.24 24.83 11.77
N ASN A 104 7.05 25.48 10.61
CA ASN A 104 6.54 26.84 10.49
C ASN A 104 5.31 26.91 9.58
N GLY A 105 4.30 27.70 9.97
CA GLY A 105 3.10 27.95 9.19
C GLY A 105 2.07 26.82 9.21
N LEU A 106 1.18 26.83 8.21
CA LEU A 106 0.13 25.82 8.01
C LEU A 106 0.65 24.61 7.22
N ASN A 107 -0.10 23.50 7.21
CA ASN A 107 0.19 22.29 6.42
C ASN A 107 1.49 21.57 6.80
N ARG A 108 1.91 21.65 8.06
CA ARG A 108 3.17 21.06 8.57
C ARG A 108 3.19 19.53 8.54
N ASP A 109 2.03 18.91 8.42
CA ASP A 109 1.80 17.48 8.35
C ASP A 109 1.69 16.95 6.90
N ARG A 110 1.81 17.82 5.89
CA ARG A 110 1.67 17.43 4.48
C ARG A 110 2.95 16.84 3.92
N TRP A 111 2.80 15.79 3.13
CA TRP A 111 3.86 15.11 2.40
C TRP A 111 3.74 15.38 0.90
N ILE A 112 4.88 15.53 0.22
CA ILE A 112 4.95 15.77 -1.23
C ILE A 112 5.84 14.70 -1.88
N PRO A 113 5.61 14.36 -3.17
CA PRO A 113 6.49 13.44 -3.89
C PRO A 113 7.94 13.90 -3.84
N ASN A 114 8.85 12.96 -3.64
CA ASN A 114 10.27 13.24 -3.62
C ASN A 114 10.75 13.66 -5.02
N VAL A 115 11.42 14.80 -5.10
CA VAL A 115 11.88 15.40 -6.35
C VAL A 115 13.25 14.83 -6.71
N PHE A 116 13.35 14.20 -7.88
CA PHE A 116 14.63 13.73 -8.42
C PHE A 116 15.35 14.87 -9.15
N PRO A 117 16.70 14.90 -9.13
CA PRO A 117 17.48 15.90 -9.84
C PRO A 117 17.06 15.98 -11.32
N PRO A 118 16.90 17.19 -11.90
CA PRO A 118 16.38 17.36 -13.26
C PRO A 118 17.29 16.74 -14.33
N ASN A 119 18.56 16.52 -14.01
CA ASN A 119 19.56 15.91 -14.87
C ASN A 119 19.64 14.38 -14.74
N ARG A 120 18.78 13.75 -13.94
CA ARG A 120 18.79 12.29 -13.72
C ARG A 120 17.41 11.70 -13.95
N SER A 121 17.37 10.58 -14.67
CA SER A 121 16.14 9.82 -14.80
C SER A 121 15.76 9.18 -13.46
N ILE A 122 14.46 9.18 -13.16
CA ILE A 122 13.91 8.47 -12.00
C ILE A 122 14.18 6.97 -12.20
N PRO A 123 14.79 6.25 -11.22
CA PRO A 123 15.00 4.81 -11.30
C PRO A 123 13.70 4.04 -11.58
N VAL A 124 13.78 2.96 -12.35
CA VAL A 124 12.60 2.16 -12.76
C VAL A 124 11.84 1.62 -11.55
N ASP A 125 12.56 1.14 -10.53
CA ASP A 125 11.92 0.61 -9.32
C ASP A 125 11.10 1.68 -8.60
N ILE A 126 11.65 2.89 -8.46
CA ILE A 126 10.93 4.02 -7.89
C ILE A 126 9.69 4.40 -8.71
N LYS A 127 9.78 4.38 -10.05
CA LYS A 127 8.62 4.61 -10.91
C LYS A 127 7.52 3.57 -10.66
N ASN A 128 7.90 2.30 -10.51
CA ASN A 128 6.96 1.22 -10.22
C ASN A 128 6.36 1.35 -8.81
N ASP A 129 7.14 1.82 -7.84
CA ASP A 129 6.66 2.07 -6.48
C ASP A 129 5.62 3.20 -6.48
N TYR A 130 5.88 4.33 -7.16
CA TYR A 130 4.88 5.39 -7.34
C TYR A 130 3.63 4.90 -8.10
N ARG A 131 3.79 4.05 -9.11
CA ARG A 131 2.65 3.43 -9.80
C ARG A 131 1.79 2.64 -8.84
N PHE A 132 2.40 1.85 -7.96
CA PHE A 132 1.69 1.08 -6.95
C PHE A 132 1.00 1.98 -5.91
N VAL A 133 1.65 3.07 -5.47
CA VAL A 133 1.02 4.08 -4.60
C VAL A 133 -0.22 4.66 -5.28
N GLY A 134 -0.14 5.03 -6.56
CA GLY A 134 -1.30 5.53 -7.30
C GLY A 134 -2.44 4.50 -7.37
N GLN A 135 -2.11 3.21 -7.51
CA GLN A 135 -3.10 2.13 -7.47
C GLN A 135 -3.73 1.99 -6.07
N LEU A 136 -2.95 2.08 -4.99
CA LEU A 136 -3.46 2.09 -3.61
C LEU A 136 -4.38 3.28 -3.33
N MET A 137 -4.05 4.46 -3.85
CA MET A 137 -4.91 5.64 -3.73
C MET A 137 -6.23 5.45 -4.48
N GLY A 138 -6.19 4.91 -5.70
CA GLY A 138 -7.39 4.60 -6.47
C GLY A 138 -8.27 3.52 -5.84
N MET A 139 -7.68 2.59 -5.09
CA MET A 139 -8.40 1.60 -4.29
C MET A 139 -9.18 2.22 -3.12
N ALA A 140 -8.70 3.36 -2.60
CA ALA A 140 -9.23 3.99 -1.39
C ALA A 140 -10.36 5.00 -1.65
N ILE A 141 -10.76 5.19 -2.92
CA ILE A 141 -11.77 6.17 -3.37
C ILE A 141 -12.97 5.41 -3.94
#